data_AF-A0A6I8UJP1-F1
#
_entry.id   AF-A0A6I8UJP1-F1
#
_cell.length_a   1.000
_cell.length_b   1.000
_cell.length_c   1.000
_cell.angle_alpha   90.00
_cell.angle_beta   90.00
_cell.angle_gamma   90.00
#
_symmetry.space_group_name_H-M   'P 1'
#
loop_
_entity.id
_entity.type
_entity.pdbx_description
1 polymer ?
#
loop_
_entity_poly.entity_id
_entity_poly.type
_entity_poly.pdbx_seq_one_letter_code
_entity_poly.pdbx_strand_id
1 'polypeptide(L)'
;MIKYTTVQLRNDSYEPDLRSEGTYICQFPKPPPPPPFGDTGTWHGHLEPHERLFYHQTMNSVRYSKRYRGNPNIPKDSLDFQLQSRYDHSRECFPEKVDSVLQRETCTAICSWSAPGGAKEVGAKYQTFRVLRNTRFIRRKQDDALGHPLRIGGCKEKIHPHSVKLICSGVHNQLVNNGFSRQTSDGNFFRY
;
A
#
# COMPACT_ATOMS: atom_id res chain seq x y z
N MET A 1 5.88 13.17 14.04
CA MET A 1 4.99 13.70 12.98
C MET A 1 4.07 12.56 12.55
N ILE A 2 2.76 12.68 12.78
CA ILE A 2 1.80 11.62 12.44
C ILE A 2 1.74 11.50 10.93
N LYS A 3 2.09 10.31 10.40
CA LYS A 3 2.00 10.02 8.97
C LYS A 3 0.65 9.38 8.67
N TYR A 4 0.04 9.79 7.56
CA TYR A 4 -1.21 9.22 7.06
C TYR A 4 -0.94 8.58 5.69
N THR A 5 -1.55 7.43 5.44
CA THR A 5 -1.56 6.78 4.12
C THR A 5 -2.99 6.80 3.59
N THR A 6 -3.12 7.13 2.31
CA THR A 6 -4.41 7.05 1.61
C THR A 6 -4.61 5.61 1.15
N VAL A 7 -5.68 4.97 1.63
CA VAL A 7 -6.04 3.60 1.26
C VAL A 7 -7.36 3.63 0.48
N GLN A 8 -7.40 2.90 -0.63
CA GLN A 8 -8.62 2.68 -1.40
C GLN A 8 -9.39 1.51 -0.78
N LEU A 9 -10.64 1.74 -0.41
CA LEU A 9 -11.53 0.74 0.17
C LEU A 9 -12.82 0.66 -0.63
N ARG A 10 -13.49 -0.49 -0.60
CA ARG A 10 -14.87 -0.59 -1.12
C ARG A 10 -15.76 0.37 -0.33
N ASN A 11 -16.66 1.03 -1.03
CA ASN A 11 -17.67 1.84 -0.38
C ASN A 11 -18.87 0.95 -0.05
N ASP A 12 -19.09 0.71 1.24
CA ASP A 12 -20.20 -0.09 1.76
C ASP A 12 -21.41 0.76 2.16
N SER A 13 -21.39 2.07 1.86
CA SER A 13 -22.54 2.96 2.07
C SER A 13 -23.60 2.80 0.97
N TYR A 14 -24.85 3.16 1.27
CA TYR A 14 -25.93 3.22 0.27
C TYR A 14 -25.69 4.30 -0.78
N GLU A 15 -24.98 5.37 -0.41
CA GLU A 15 -24.61 6.46 -1.31
C GLU A 15 -23.30 6.14 -2.04
N PRO A 16 -23.25 6.30 -3.36
CA PRO A 16 -22.00 6.20 -4.11
C PRO A 16 -21.04 7.36 -3.77
N ASP A 17 -19.74 7.08 -3.75
CA ASP A 17 -18.73 8.11 -3.51
C ASP A 17 -18.43 8.88 -4.79
N LEU A 18 -18.92 10.13 -4.88
CA LEU A 18 -18.76 10.98 -6.05
C LEU A 18 -17.65 12.01 -5.91
N ARG A 19 -16.94 12.07 -4.77
CA ARG A 19 -16.02 13.18 -4.44
C ARG A 19 -14.94 13.43 -5.49
N SER A 20 -14.53 12.42 -6.24
CA SER A 20 -13.56 12.56 -7.33
C SER A 20 -14.20 12.91 -8.68
N GLU A 21 -15.40 12.38 -8.97
CA GLU A 21 -16.04 12.49 -10.29
C GLU A 21 -16.90 13.73 -10.46
N GLY A 22 -17.51 14.23 -9.39
CA GLY A 22 -18.44 15.35 -9.49
C GLY A 22 -19.35 15.50 -8.27
N THR A 23 -20.47 16.16 -8.49
CA THR A 23 -21.43 16.49 -7.43
C THR A 23 -22.84 16.08 -7.84
N TYR A 24 -23.58 15.48 -6.92
CA TYR A 24 -25.00 15.22 -7.09
C TYR A 24 -25.80 16.39 -6.50
N ILE A 25 -26.71 16.97 -7.27
CA ILE A 25 -27.41 18.22 -6.92
C ILE A 25 -28.46 17.99 -5.82
N CYS A 26 -29.13 16.83 -5.86
CA CYS A 26 -30.15 16.48 -4.88
C CYS A 26 -29.56 15.57 -3.80
N GLN A 27 -30.20 15.49 -2.63
CA GLN A 27 -29.84 14.47 -1.65
C GLN A 27 -30.31 13.08 -2.11
N PHE A 28 -29.53 12.06 -1.79
CA PHE A 28 -29.92 10.67 -2.04
C PHE A 28 -31.07 10.25 -1.10
N PRO A 29 -31.95 9.34 -1.54
CA PRO A 29 -32.95 8.77 -0.65
C PRO A 29 -32.25 7.98 0.45
N LYS A 30 -32.51 8.34 1.71
CA LYS A 30 -31.89 7.69 2.87
C LYS A 30 -32.75 6.48 3.30
N PRO A 31 -32.14 5.31 3.56
CA PRO A 31 -32.86 4.16 4.09
C PRO A 31 -33.41 4.45 5.50
N PRO A 32 -34.54 3.85 5.89
CA PRO A 32 -35.06 3.95 7.25
C PRO A 32 -34.05 3.39 8.27
N PRO A 33 -34.01 3.92 9.50
CA PRO A 33 -33.11 3.42 10.53
C PRO A 33 -33.44 1.97 10.90
N PRO A 34 -32.43 1.17 11.31
CA PRO A 34 -32.65 -0.20 11.72
C PRO A 34 -33.53 -0.28 12.99
N PRO A 35 -34.25 -1.39 13.21
CA PRO A 35 -34.99 -1.62 14.43
C PRO A 35 -34.08 -1.56 15.67
N PRO A 36 -34.56 -1.05 16.83
CA PRO A 36 -33.74 -0.83 18.01
C PRO A 36 -33.11 -2.10 18.63
N PHE A 37 -33.60 -3.29 18.28
CA PHE A 37 -33.13 -4.57 18.83
C PHE A 37 -32.57 -5.52 17.76
N GLY A 38 -32.26 -5.02 16.55
CA GLY A 38 -31.64 -5.79 15.48
C GLY A 38 -30.18 -5.42 15.29
N ASP A 39 -29.27 -6.39 15.36
CA ASP A 39 -27.88 -6.18 14.97
C ASP A 39 -27.77 -6.25 13.44
N THR A 40 -27.93 -5.09 12.80
CA THR A 40 -27.76 -4.97 11.36
C THR A 40 -26.34 -4.47 11.07
N GLY A 41 -25.38 -5.40 10.98
CA GLY A 41 -23.98 -5.08 10.66
C GLY A 41 -23.78 -4.37 9.30
N THR A 42 -24.80 -4.35 8.43
CA THR A 42 -24.82 -3.58 7.18
C THR A 42 -26.04 -2.66 7.12
N TRP A 43 -25.95 -1.58 6.35
CA TRP A 43 -27.03 -0.58 6.24
C TRP A 43 -28.35 -1.14 5.67
N HIS A 44 -28.28 -2.27 4.96
CA HIS A 44 -29.39 -2.85 4.20
C HIS A 44 -29.95 -4.14 4.81
N GLY A 45 -29.39 -4.65 5.91
CA GLY A 45 -29.74 -5.97 6.42
C GLY A 45 -31.19 -6.08 6.92
N HIS A 46 -31.78 -4.96 7.37
CA HIS A 46 -33.18 -4.88 7.83
C HIS A 46 -34.17 -4.50 6.74
N LEU A 47 -33.70 -4.22 5.52
CA LEU A 47 -34.53 -3.79 4.40
C LEU A 47 -34.98 -4.99 3.57
N GLU A 48 -36.18 -4.91 3.01
CA GLU A 48 -36.67 -5.87 2.02
C GLU A 48 -35.91 -5.73 0.70
N PRO A 49 -35.79 -6.79 -0.12
CA PRO A 49 -34.99 -6.75 -1.36
C PRO A 49 -35.34 -5.59 -2.31
N HIS A 50 -36.62 -5.23 -2.41
CA HIS A 50 -37.07 -4.12 -3.27
C HIS A 50 -36.67 -2.75 -2.71
N GLU A 51 -36.69 -2.58 -1.39
CA GLU A 51 -36.21 -1.37 -0.72
C GLU A 51 -34.70 -1.21 -0.89
N ARG A 52 -33.94 -2.32 -0.77
CA ARG A 52 -32.48 -2.32 -1.03
C ARG A 52 -32.17 -1.79 -2.42
N LEU A 53 -32.91 -2.24 -3.43
CA LEU A 53 -32.74 -1.80 -4.81
C LEU A 53 -33.07 -0.30 -4.97
N PHE A 54 -34.11 0.18 -4.29
CA PHE A 54 -34.51 1.59 -4.35
C PHE A 54 -33.48 2.53 -3.70
N TYR A 55 -32.98 2.17 -2.51
CA TYR A 55 -32.04 2.99 -1.75
C TYR A 55 -30.60 2.86 -2.23
N HIS A 56 -30.19 1.71 -2.78
CA HIS A 56 -28.83 1.50 -3.27
C HIS A 56 -28.66 2.02 -4.70
N GLN A 57 -28.27 3.28 -4.83
CA GLN A 57 -27.93 3.86 -6.12
C GLN A 57 -26.53 3.43 -6.57
N THR A 58 -26.42 2.95 -7.81
CA THR A 58 -25.12 2.58 -8.39
C THR A 58 -24.44 3.81 -8.99
N MET A 59 -23.11 3.79 -9.13
CA MET A 59 -22.37 4.83 -9.86
C MET A 59 -22.96 5.06 -11.27
N ASN A 60 -23.40 3.99 -11.93
CA ASN A 60 -23.98 4.08 -13.26
C ASN A 60 -25.33 4.81 -13.25
N SER A 61 -26.24 4.44 -12.35
CA SER A 61 -27.54 5.11 -12.25
C SER A 61 -27.40 6.60 -11.92
N VAL A 62 -26.42 6.94 -11.08
CA VAL A 62 -26.10 8.34 -10.79
C VAL A 62 -25.59 9.10 -12.02
N ARG A 63 -24.66 8.53 -12.78
CA ARG A 63 -24.10 9.18 -13.98
C ARG A 63 -25.14 9.47 -15.06
N TYR A 64 -26.15 8.61 -15.21
CA TYR A 64 -27.27 8.83 -16.14
C TYR A 64 -28.32 9.81 -15.62
N SER A 65 -28.29 10.16 -14.33
CA SER A 65 -29.25 11.08 -13.76
C SER A 65 -28.99 12.52 -14.21
N LYS A 66 -30.04 13.24 -14.59
CA LYS A 66 -29.97 14.70 -14.86
C LYS A 66 -29.51 15.53 -13.67
N ARG A 67 -29.57 14.97 -12.46
CA ARG A 67 -29.17 15.60 -11.20
C ARG A 67 -27.67 15.49 -10.94
N TYR A 68 -26.94 14.72 -11.75
CA TYR A 68 -25.50 14.58 -11.63
C TYR A 68 -24.77 15.65 -12.45
N ARG A 69 -23.89 16.39 -11.78
CA ARG A 69 -22.98 17.34 -12.41
C ARG A 69 -21.57 16.79 -12.33
N GLY A 70 -21.10 16.26 -13.46
CA GLY A 70 -19.77 15.68 -13.58
C GLY A 70 -18.65 16.70 -13.69
N ASN A 71 -17.42 16.23 -13.46
CA ASN A 71 -16.17 16.95 -13.70
C ASN A 71 -16.10 17.43 -15.17
N PRO A 72 -15.63 18.66 -15.45
CA PRO A 72 -15.40 19.15 -16.80
C PRO A 72 -14.55 18.25 -17.70
N ASN A 73 -13.69 17.42 -17.09
CA ASN A 73 -12.79 16.51 -17.80
C ASN A 73 -13.50 15.22 -18.27
N ILE A 74 -14.77 14.98 -17.92
CA ILE A 74 -15.53 13.85 -18.45
C ILE A 74 -15.79 14.08 -19.94
N PRO A 75 -15.44 13.13 -20.83
CA PRO A 75 -15.65 13.26 -22.26
C PRO A 75 -17.15 13.25 -22.53
N LYS A 76 -17.59 14.16 -23.40
CA LYS A 76 -19.01 14.33 -23.72
C LYS A 76 -19.41 13.54 -24.96
N ASP A 77 -18.46 13.30 -25.85
CA ASP A 77 -18.67 12.60 -27.10
C ASP A 77 -17.53 11.59 -27.41
N SER A 78 -17.64 10.95 -28.56
CA SER A 78 -16.64 9.98 -29.04
C SER A 78 -15.31 10.63 -29.41
N LEU A 79 -15.32 11.90 -29.83
CA LEU A 79 -14.11 12.63 -30.19
C LEU A 79 -13.30 12.98 -28.93
N ASP A 80 -13.94 13.53 -27.91
CA ASP A 80 -13.35 13.78 -26.60
C ASP A 80 -12.73 12.50 -26.03
N PHE A 81 -13.44 11.37 -26.19
CA PHE A 81 -12.95 10.07 -25.72
C PHE A 81 -11.68 9.63 -26.46
N GLN A 82 -11.61 9.82 -27.77
CA GLN A 82 -10.41 9.52 -28.58
C GLN A 82 -9.25 10.48 -28.26
N LEU A 83 -9.53 11.77 -28.07
CA LEU A 83 -8.54 12.78 -27.70
C LEU A 83 -7.95 12.55 -26.30
N GLN A 84 -8.72 11.92 -25.40
CA GLN A 84 -8.26 11.52 -24.07
C GLN A 84 -7.53 10.17 -24.03
N SER A 85 -7.48 9.45 -25.15
CA SER A 85 -6.78 8.16 -25.24
C SER A 85 -5.26 8.31 -25.02
N ARG A 86 -4.59 7.20 -24.78
CA ARG A 86 -3.13 7.16 -24.55
C ARG A 86 -2.34 7.33 -25.85
N TYR A 87 -2.94 7.02 -27.00
CA TYR A 87 -2.22 6.87 -28.24
C TYR A 87 -1.56 8.19 -28.70
N ASP A 88 -0.25 8.13 -28.89
CA ASP A 88 0.56 9.22 -29.44
C ASP A 88 1.25 8.71 -30.71
N HIS A 89 0.75 9.14 -31.87
CA HIS A 89 1.25 8.72 -33.17
C HIS A 89 2.74 9.02 -33.38
N SER A 90 3.30 9.98 -32.63
CA SER A 90 4.73 10.31 -32.72
C SER A 90 5.66 9.33 -32.01
N ARG A 91 5.11 8.45 -31.15
CA ARG A 91 5.90 7.56 -30.27
C ARG A 91 5.84 6.08 -30.62
N GLU A 92 4.88 5.67 -31.44
CA GLU A 92 4.56 4.25 -31.65
C GLU A 92 4.46 3.92 -33.14
N CYS A 93 5.22 2.93 -33.61
CA CYS A 93 5.27 2.55 -35.03
C CYS A 93 4.15 1.59 -35.46
N PHE A 94 3.60 0.79 -34.53
CA PHE A 94 2.63 -0.26 -34.84
C PHE A 94 1.47 -0.24 -33.83
N PRO A 95 0.52 0.70 -33.98
CA PRO A 95 -0.63 0.78 -33.09
C PRO A 95 -1.61 -0.38 -33.31
N GLU A 96 -2.18 -0.88 -32.23
CA GLU A 96 -3.39 -1.67 -32.28
C GLU A 96 -4.63 -0.77 -32.32
N LYS A 97 -5.75 -1.28 -32.85
CA LYS A 97 -7.02 -0.54 -32.85
C LYS A 97 -7.46 -0.12 -31.44
N VAL A 98 -7.11 -0.92 -30.43
CA VAL A 98 -7.44 -0.67 -29.03
C VAL A 98 -6.73 0.57 -28.49
N ASP A 99 -5.55 0.95 -28.99
CA ASP A 99 -4.76 2.06 -28.43
C ASP A 99 -5.47 3.41 -28.57
N SER A 100 -6.22 3.59 -29.67
CA SER A 100 -7.03 4.78 -29.94
C SER A 100 -8.21 5.00 -28.98
N VAL A 101 -8.59 3.97 -28.22
CA VAL A 101 -9.70 4.01 -27.26
C VAL A 101 -9.24 3.77 -25.83
N LEU A 102 -7.99 3.35 -25.65
CA LEU A 102 -7.41 3.03 -24.37
C LEU A 102 -7.14 4.31 -23.58
N GLN A 103 -7.86 4.48 -22.48
CA GLN A 103 -7.74 5.67 -21.65
C GLN A 103 -6.47 5.63 -20.80
N ARG A 104 -5.81 6.78 -20.62
CA ARG A 104 -4.55 6.91 -19.87
C ARG A 104 -4.71 6.44 -18.42
N GLU A 105 -5.89 6.64 -17.84
CA GLU A 105 -6.25 6.20 -16.48
C GLU A 105 -6.26 4.68 -16.26
N THR A 106 -6.61 3.92 -17.29
CA THR A 106 -6.83 2.46 -17.17
C THR A 106 -5.52 1.70 -17.35
N CYS A 107 -4.52 2.37 -17.93
CA CYS A 107 -3.19 1.82 -18.09
C CYS A 107 -2.39 2.06 -16.81
N THR A 108 -1.90 0.99 -16.18
CA THR A 108 -0.60 1.12 -15.52
C THR A 108 0.39 1.47 -16.62
N ALA A 109 1.25 2.46 -16.43
CA ALA A 109 2.30 2.72 -17.42
C ALA A 109 3.29 1.53 -17.36
N ILE A 110 3.05 0.53 -18.23
CA ILE A 110 3.79 -0.74 -18.20
C ILE A 110 5.06 -0.67 -19.06
N CYS A 111 5.12 0.18 -20.09
CA CYS A 111 6.22 0.13 -21.04
C CYS A 111 6.80 1.51 -21.33
N SER A 112 8.02 1.70 -20.83
CA SER A 112 9.00 2.73 -21.18
C SER A 112 9.96 2.26 -22.27
N TRP A 113 9.54 1.41 -23.21
CA TRP A 113 10.52 0.74 -24.07
C TRP A 113 11.21 1.64 -25.11
N SER A 114 10.84 2.93 -25.21
CA SER A 114 11.54 3.85 -26.12
C SER A 114 11.44 5.36 -25.79
N ALA A 115 10.74 5.79 -24.73
CA ALA A 115 10.60 7.21 -24.42
C ALA A 115 11.57 7.66 -23.30
N PRO A 116 12.51 8.61 -23.56
CA PRO A 116 13.49 9.09 -22.57
C PRO A 116 12.89 9.75 -21.31
N GLY A 117 11.59 10.10 -21.32
CA GLY A 117 10.86 10.62 -20.16
C GLY A 117 10.00 9.59 -19.41
N GLY A 118 9.83 8.38 -19.96
CA GLY A 118 8.89 7.37 -19.45
C GLY A 118 9.37 6.63 -18.19
N ALA A 119 10.65 6.77 -17.81
CA ALA A 119 11.23 6.12 -16.63
C ALA A 119 10.56 6.58 -15.31
N LYS A 120 10.01 7.80 -15.26
CA LYS A 120 9.24 8.30 -14.11
C LYS A 120 7.77 7.85 -14.14
N GLU A 121 7.31 7.30 -15.26
CA GLU A 121 5.94 6.86 -15.47
C GLU A 121 5.80 5.35 -15.24
N VAL A 122 6.87 4.55 -15.31
CA VAL A 122 6.81 3.10 -15.07
C VAL A 122 6.28 2.80 -13.67
N GLY A 123 5.10 2.17 -13.61
CA GLY A 123 4.41 1.85 -12.37
C GLY A 123 3.71 3.03 -11.69
N ALA A 124 3.77 4.24 -12.25
CA ALA A 124 3.01 5.38 -11.77
C ALA A 124 1.52 5.16 -12.07
N LYS A 125 0.69 5.09 -11.02
CA LYS A 125 -0.76 5.17 -11.16
C LYS A 125 -1.12 6.64 -11.35
N TYR A 126 -1.64 6.99 -12.54
CA TYR A 126 -2.31 8.26 -12.70
C TYR A 126 -3.49 8.32 -11.72
N GLN A 127 -3.56 9.40 -10.94
CA GLN A 127 -4.72 9.69 -10.10
C GLN A 127 -5.81 10.22 -11.02
N THR A 128 -6.93 9.52 -11.06
CA THR A 128 -7.95 9.74 -12.07
C THR A 128 -9.22 10.17 -11.37
N PHE A 129 -9.95 11.09 -11.99
CA PHE A 129 -11.22 11.55 -11.42
C PHE A 129 -12.28 10.45 -11.49
N ARG A 130 -12.18 9.53 -12.49
CA ARG A 130 -13.11 8.42 -12.72
C ARG A 130 -12.88 7.26 -11.75
N VAL A 131 -13.97 6.80 -11.17
CA VAL A 131 -14.09 5.71 -10.21
C VAL A 131 -14.89 4.59 -10.86
N LEU A 132 -14.19 3.59 -11.39
CA LEU A 132 -14.82 2.47 -12.11
C LEU A 132 -15.63 1.53 -11.20
N ARG A 133 -15.32 1.52 -9.90
CA ARG A 133 -15.98 0.70 -8.88
C ARG A 133 -16.32 1.59 -7.70
N ASN A 134 -17.46 1.39 -7.04
CA ASN A 134 -17.86 2.15 -5.85
C ASN A 134 -16.81 1.95 -4.73
N THR A 135 -15.81 2.82 -4.72
CA THR A 135 -14.63 2.76 -3.86
C THR A 135 -14.37 4.16 -3.34
N ARG A 136 -13.92 4.24 -2.11
CA ARG A 136 -13.64 5.49 -1.41
C ARG A 136 -12.18 5.50 -0.95
N PHE A 137 -11.57 6.67 -1.00
CA PHE A 137 -10.24 6.89 -0.45
C PHE A 137 -10.37 7.39 0.98
N ILE A 138 -9.75 6.66 1.92
CA ILE A 138 -9.73 7.03 3.34
C ILE A 138 -8.28 7.27 3.76
N ARG A 139 -8.07 8.33 4.54
CA ARG A 139 -6.78 8.59 5.20
C ARG A 139 -6.68 7.71 6.43
N ARG A 140 -5.90 6.65 6.35
CA ARG A 140 -5.59 5.77 7.47
C ARG A 140 -4.32 6.28 8.15
N LYS A 141 -4.33 6.42 9.47
CA LYS A 141 -3.12 6.71 10.24
C LYS A 141 -2.14 5.56 10.00
N GLN A 142 -0.89 5.86 9.65
CA GLN A 142 0.14 4.83 9.60
C GLN A 142 0.33 4.30 11.02
N ASP A 143 0.28 2.97 11.16
CA ASP A 143 0.69 2.35 12.41
C ASP A 143 2.15 2.72 12.65
N ASP A 144 2.47 3.19 13.86
CA ASP A 144 3.83 3.54 14.21
C ASP A 144 4.66 2.26 14.09
N ALA A 145 5.55 2.21 13.09
CA ALA A 145 6.46 1.10 12.94
C ALA A 145 7.39 1.11 14.16
N LEU A 146 7.10 0.27 15.16
CA LEU A 146 7.94 0.00 16.32
C LEU A 146 9.21 -0.80 15.92
N GLY A 147 9.76 -0.51 14.73
CA GLY A 147 10.88 -1.20 14.09
C GLY A 147 12.18 -0.46 14.34
N HIS A 148 12.53 -0.22 15.61
CA HIS A 148 13.94 0.00 15.94
C HIS A 148 14.67 -1.30 15.58
N PRO A 149 15.82 -1.29 14.90
CA PRO A 149 16.54 -2.52 14.59
C PRO A 149 16.95 -3.19 15.91
N LEU A 150 16.24 -4.25 16.29
CA LEU A 150 16.60 -5.08 17.44
C LEU A 150 17.87 -5.84 17.07
N ARG A 151 19.02 -5.35 17.56
CA ARG A 151 20.26 -6.13 17.54
C ARG A 151 20.18 -7.14 18.67
N ILE A 152 19.88 -8.39 18.35
CA ILE A 152 20.00 -9.50 19.29
C ILE A 152 21.51 -9.73 19.50
N GLY A 153 22.04 -9.16 20.56
CA GLY A 153 23.38 -9.46 21.05
C GLY A 153 23.35 -10.71 21.93
N GLY A 154 24.29 -11.63 21.72
CA GLY A 154 24.52 -12.80 22.56
C GLY A 154 26.01 -13.11 22.61
N CYS A 155 26.48 -13.67 23.74
CA CYS A 155 27.83 -14.19 23.82
C CYS A 155 27.96 -15.36 22.81
N LYS A 156 28.84 -15.21 21.81
CA LYS A 156 29.10 -16.27 20.82
C LYS A 156 29.73 -17.52 21.43
N GLU A 157 30.38 -17.37 22.59
CA GLU A 157 31.13 -18.42 23.25
C GLU A 157 30.79 -18.45 24.74
N LYS A 158 30.65 -19.65 25.31
CA LYS A 158 30.51 -19.88 26.77
C LYS A 158 31.89 -20.07 27.40
N ILE A 159 32.78 -19.09 27.26
CA ILE A 159 34.10 -19.15 27.89
C ILE A 159 33.92 -18.85 29.39
N HIS A 160 34.48 -19.71 30.23
CA HIS A 160 34.45 -19.55 31.68
C HIS A 160 35.15 -18.23 32.08
N PRO A 161 34.61 -17.44 33.03
CA PRO A 161 35.17 -16.13 33.40
C PRO A 161 36.65 -16.14 33.81
N HIS A 162 37.16 -17.31 34.21
CA HIS A 162 38.55 -17.50 34.63
C HIS A 162 39.51 -17.94 33.50
N SER A 163 39.01 -18.14 32.28
CA SER A 163 39.83 -18.44 31.11
C SER A 163 40.44 -17.15 30.57
N VAL A 164 41.41 -16.59 31.31
CA VAL A 164 42.14 -15.40 30.90
C VAL A 164 43.29 -15.82 29.98
N LYS A 165 43.24 -15.41 28.71
CA LYS A 165 44.24 -15.71 27.67
C LYS A 165 45.51 -14.86 27.86
N LEU A 166 46.16 -14.99 29.02
CA LEU A 166 47.43 -14.33 29.36
C LEU A 166 48.57 -15.36 29.46
N ILE A 167 48.62 -16.32 28.52
CA ILE A 167 49.81 -17.14 28.35
C ILE A 167 50.88 -16.21 27.77
N CYS A 168 51.88 -15.87 28.57
CA CYS A 168 53.14 -15.38 28.05
C CYS A 168 53.75 -16.52 27.22
N SER A 169 53.61 -16.49 25.90
CA SER A 169 54.18 -17.48 24.97
C SER A 169 55.70 -17.36 24.81
N GLY A 170 56.39 -16.80 25.82
CA GLY A 170 57.83 -16.59 25.85
C GLY A 170 58.59 -17.80 26.40
N VAL A 171 59.91 -17.75 26.32
CA VAL A 171 60.81 -18.83 26.76
C VAL A 171 60.70 -19.03 28.28
N HIS A 172 60.31 -20.22 28.70
CA HIS A 172 60.25 -20.60 30.11
C HIS A 172 61.67 -20.71 30.69
N ASN A 173 62.03 -19.82 31.61
CA ASN A 173 63.29 -19.88 32.35
C ASN A 173 63.00 -19.77 33.87
N GLN A 174 63.93 -20.26 34.71
CA GLN A 174 63.76 -20.29 36.18
C GLN A 174 63.47 -18.90 36.79
N LEU A 175 63.82 -17.81 36.11
CA LEU A 175 63.58 -16.44 36.56
C LEU A 175 62.17 -15.92 36.27
N VAL A 176 61.55 -16.32 35.15
CA VAL A 176 60.22 -15.80 34.72
C VAL A 176 59.05 -16.69 35.12
N ASN A 177 59.25 -18.01 35.19
CA ASN A 177 58.33 -18.96 35.79
C ASN A 177 59.12 -20.15 36.34
N ASN A 178 58.96 -20.48 37.62
CA ASN A 178 59.75 -21.52 38.30
C ASN A 178 59.35 -22.96 37.87
N GLY A 179 59.20 -23.22 36.58
CA GLY A 179 58.75 -24.48 35.99
C GLY A 179 57.23 -24.68 35.97
N PHE A 180 56.44 -23.69 36.37
CA PHE A 180 54.98 -23.80 36.41
C PHE A 180 54.34 -23.36 35.07
N SER A 181 53.51 -24.24 34.49
CA SER A 181 52.64 -23.95 33.35
C SER A 181 51.16 -24.09 33.74
N ARG A 182 50.26 -23.40 33.03
CA ARG A 182 48.81 -23.52 33.24
C ARG A 182 48.17 -24.34 32.13
N GLN A 183 47.27 -25.26 32.48
CA GLN A 183 46.50 -26.03 31.51
C GLN A 183 45.41 -25.16 30.88
N THR A 184 45.30 -25.18 29.56
CA THR A 184 44.37 -24.33 28.79
C THR A 184 42.89 -24.62 29.06
N SER A 185 42.55 -25.83 29.52
CA SER A 185 41.16 -26.25 29.80
C SER A 185 40.64 -25.68 31.12
N ASP A 186 41.40 -25.82 32.21
CA ASP A 186 40.89 -25.64 33.57
C ASP A 186 41.67 -24.60 34.39
N GLY A 187 42.75 -24.04 33.85
CA GLY A 187 43.56 -23.02 34.51
C GLY A 187 44.42 -23.51 35.68
N ASN A 188 44.42 -24.82 35.95
CA ASN A 188 45.27 -25.47 36.96
C ASN A 188 46.76 -25.34 36.62
N PHE A 189 47.58 -25.24 37.66
CA PHE A 189 49.04 -25.17 37.55
C PHE A 189 49.66 -26.57 37.62
N PHE A 190 50.59 -26.87 36.73
CA PHE A 190 51.43 -28.06 36.82
C PHE A 190 52.90 -27.68 36.62
N ARG A 191 53.79 -28.43 37.27
CA ARG A 191 55.23 -28.24 37.18
C ARG A 191 55.80 -29.20 36.13
N TYR A 192 56.59 -28.69 35.20
CA TYR A 192 57.43 -29.53 34.33
C TYR A 192 58.60 -30.12 35.11
#